data_AF-A0A227J0N9-F1
#
_entry.id   AF-A0A227J0N9-F1
#
_cell.length_a   1.000
_cell.length_b   1.000
_cell.length_c   1.000
_cell.angle_alpha   90.00
_cell.angle_beta   90.00
_cell.angle_gamma   90.00
#
_symmetry.space_group_name_H-M   'P 1'
#
loop_
_entity.id
_entity.type
_entity.pdbx_description
1 polymer ?
#
loop_
_entity_poly.entity_id
_entity_poly.type
_entity_poly.pdbx_seq_one_letter_code
_entity_poly.pdbx_strand_id
1 'polypeptide(L)' 'MAAIKNLDFSIIESICKILGNTETGFTGTEIGKLLYESGIEDIDSANTKWKRLNSALANKQSIDGCSNNILAFLQNAI' A
#
# COMPACT_ATOMS: atom_id res chain seq x y z
N MET A 1 14.92 -3.26 -14.16
CA MET A 1 14.91 -3.47 -12.70
C MET A 1 14.90 -4.96 -12.41
N ALA A 2 15.65 -5.41 -11.40
CA ALA A 2 15.43 -6.76 -10.85
C ALA A 2 14.01 -6.84 -10.25
N ALA A 3 13.28 -7.92 -10.52
CA ALA A 3 11.99 -8.15 -9.89
C ALA A 3 12.21 -8.61 -8.45
N ILE A 4 11.70 -7.87 -7.48
CA ILE A 4 11.72 -8.27 -6.08
C ILE A 4 10.55 -9.24 -5.85
N LYS A 5 10.85 -10.38 -5.24
CA LYS A 5 9.86 -11.42 -4.91
C LYS A 5 8.69 -10.82 -4.12
N ASN A 6 7.48 -11.32 -4.39
CA ASN A 6 6.26 -11.00 -3.64
C ASN A 6 6.48 -11.02 -2.13
N LEU A 7 6.05 -9.96 -1.47
CA LEU A 7 5.98 -9.87 -0.02
C LEU A 7 4.84 -10.77 0.47
N ASP A 8 5.06 -11.38 1.64
CA ASP A 8 4.02 -12.13 2.32
C ASP A 8 2.86 -11.21 2.70
N PHE A 9 1.63 -11.74 2.65
CA PHE A 9 0.44 -10.99 3.02
C PHE A 9 0.52 -10.42 4.43
N SER A 10 1.12 -11.15 5.36
CA SER A 10 1.28 -10.72 6.77
C SER A 10 2.19 -9.49 6.88
N ILE A 11 3.19 -9.37 6.00
CA ILE A 11 4.11 -8.23 5.96
C ILE A 11 3.37 -7.01 5.42
N ILE A 12 2.65 -7.16 4.30
CA ILE A 12 1.86 -6.07 3.71
C ILE A 12 0.84 -5.56 4.74
N GLU A 13 0.12 -6.46 5.40
CA GLU A 13 -0.87 -6.10 6.40
C GLU A 13 -0.26 -5.33 7.58
N SER A 14 0.89 -5.80 8.10
CA SER A 14 1.59 -5.14 9.21
C SER A 14 2.02 -3.73 8.83
N ILE A 15 2.57 -3.54 7.64
CA ILE A 15 2.97 -2.22 7.12
C ILE A 15 1.73 -1.33 6.96
N CYS A 16 0.66 -1.83 6.37
CA CYS A 16 -0.58 -1.08 6.20
C CYS A 16 -1.20 -0.64 7.53
N LYS A 17 -1.11 -1.47 8.58
CA LYS A 17 -1.56 -1.12 9.93
C LYS A 17 -0.73 0.01 10.54
N ILE A 18 0.58 0.03 10.30
CA ILE A 18 1.48 1.10 10.75
C ILE A 18 1.15 2.40 10.00
N LEU A 19 1.10 2.35 8.67
CA LEU A 19 0.80 3.51 7.82
C LEU A 19 -0.63 4.05 8.01
N GLY A 20 -1.57 3.16 8.31
CA GLY A 20 -2.96 3.48 8.58
C GLY A 20 -3.27 3.79 10.05
N ASN A 21 -2.26 3.91 10.93
CA ASN A 21 -2.45 4.22 12.33
C ASN A 21 -3.18 5.57 12.49
N THR A 22 -4.02 5.71 13.52
CA THR A 22 -4.81 6.92 13.77
C THR A 22 -3.98 8.07 14.36
N GLU A 23 -2.96 7.75 15.15
CA GLU A 23 -2.16 8.74 15.89
C GLU A 23 -0.90 9.17 15.12
N THR A 24 -0.28 8.24 14.40
CA THR A 24 1.03 8.44 13.76
C THR A 24 1.05 8.13 12.26
N GLY A 25 -0.07 7.66 11.71
CA GLY A 25 -0.19 7.26 10.31
C GLY A 25 -0.82 8.35 9.44
N PHE A 26 -0.96 8.03 8.15
CA PHE A 26 -1.57 8.90 7.16
C PHE A 26 -3.08 9.07 7.39
N THR A 27 -3.59 10.24 7.00
CA THR A 27 -5.03 10.49 6.88
C THR A 27 -5.61 9.77 5.66
N GLY A 28 -6.93 9.59 5.62
CA GLY A 28 -7.60 8.96 4.48
C GLY A 28 -7.38 9.70 3.15
N THR A 29 -7.17 11.02 3.20
CA THR A 29 -6.88 11.85 2.03
C THR A 29 -5.44 11.65 1.56
N GLU A 30 -4.47 11.64 2.48
CA GLU A 30 -3.05 11.40 2.17
C GLU A 30 -2.83 10.00 1.58
N ILE A 31 -3.53 8.99 2.10
CA ILE A 31 -3.50 7.63 1.55
C ILE A 31 -3.93 7.63 0.08
N GLY A 32 -5.06 8.29 -0.23
CA GLY A 32 -5.53 8.38 -1.62
C GLY A 32 -4.53 9.10 -2.53
N LYS A 33 -3.90 10.17 -2.03
CA LYS A 33 -2.87 10.91 -2.77
C LYS A 33 -1.63 10.04 -3.02
N LEU A 34 -1.12 9.34 -2.00
CA LEU A 34 0.04 8.46 -2.11
C LEU A 34 -0.20 7.28 -3.07
N LEU A 35 -1.38 6.67 -3.01
CA LEU A 35 -1.77 5.59 -3.92
C LEU A 35 -1.79 6.11 -5.37
N TYR A 36 -2.40 7.28 -5.59
CA TYR A 36 -2.43 7.92 -6.91
C TYR A 36 -1.03 8.26 -7.43
N GLU A 37 -0.17 8.89 -6.61
CA GLU A 37 1.21 9.24 -6.99
C GLU A 37 2.07 8.01 -7.27
N SER A 38 1.76 6.87 -6.64
CA SER A 38 2.45 5.60 -6.86
C SER A 38 1.86 4.76 -7.99
N GLY A 39 0.82 5.25 -8.69
CA GLY A 39 0.14 4.51 -9.75
C GLY A 39 -0.58 3.25 -9.26
N ILE A 40 -1.05 3.26 -8.01
CA ILE A 40 -1.77 2.16 -7.36
C ILE A 40 -3.24 2.50 -7.31
N GLU A 41 -4.08 1.61 -7.85
CA GLU A 41 -5.52 1.80 -7.86
C GLU A 41 -6.12 1.63 -6.46
N ASP A 42 -6.97 2.58 -6.09
CA ASP A 42 -7.68 2.58 -4.82
C ASP A 42 -9.01 1.83 -4.93
N ILE A 43 -8.94 0.52 -4.77
CA ILE A 43 -10.08 -0.38 -5.01
C ILE A 43 -11.07 -0.47 -3.85
N ASP A 44 -10.76 0.12 -2.69
CA ASP A 44 -11.47 -0.15 -1.43
C ASP A 44 -11.56 1.11 -0.54
N SER A 45 -11.92 2.24 -1.16
CA SER A 45 -11.85 3.57 -0.53
C SER A 45 -12.80 3.77 0.66
N ALA A 46 -13.83 2.93 0.79
CA ALA A 46 -14.82 3.00 1.87
C ALA A 46 -14.39 2.26 3.15
N ASN A 47 -13.31 1.50 3.10
CA ASN A 47 -12.85 0.69 4.22
C ASN A 47 -11.97 1.49 5.19
N THR A 48 -11.63 0.88 6.33
CA THR A 48 -10.67 1.48 7.27
C THR A 48 -9.33 1.73 6.57
N LYS A 49 -8.62 2.81 6.94
CA LYS A 49 -7.34 3.26 6.35
C LYS A 49 -6.36 2.13 6.02
N TRP A 50 -6.09 1.25 6.99
CA TRP A 50 -5.17 0.13 6.80
C TRP A 50 -5.72 -0.97 5.86
N LYS A 51 -7.03 -1.26 5.89
CA LYS A 51 -7.65 -2.22 4.97
C LYS A 51 -7.63 -1.71 3.54
N ARG A 52 -7.95 -0.43 3.34
CA ARG A 52 -7.86 0.26 2.05
C ARG A 52 -6.46 0.13 1.44
N LEU A 53 -5.42 0.45 2.23
CA LEU A 53 -4.02 0.26 1.82
C LEU A 53 -3.71 -1.20 1.51
N ASN A 54 -4.12 -2.13 2.38
CA ASN A 54 -3.82 -3.54 2.20
C ASN A 54 -4.45 -4.11 0.92
N SER A 55 -5.72 -3.78 0.66
CA SER A 55 -6.43 -4.17 -0.56
C SER A 55 -5.73 -3.61 -1.82
N ALA A 56 -5.40 -2.31 -1.82
CA ALA A 56 -4.74 -1.65 -2.95
C ALA A 56 -3.33 -2.24 -3.25
N LEU A 57 -2.50 -2.40 -2.21
CA LEU A 57 -1.14 -2.93 -2.34
C LEU A 57 -1.13 -4.41 -2.73
N ALA A 58 -1.97 -5.24 -2.09
CA ALA A 58 -2.07 -6.66 -2.41
C ALA A 58 -2.56 -6.88 -3.85
N ASN A 59 -3.56 -6.11 -4.30
CA ASN A 59 -4.03 -6.15 -5.67
C ASN A 59 -2.92 -5.76 -6.66
N LYS A 60 -2.18 -4.69 -6.37
CA LYS A 60 -1.08 -4.23 -7.24
C LYS A 60 0.03 -5.27 -7.35
N GLN A 61 0.47 -5.85 -6.24
CA GLN A 61 1.47 -6.93 -6.25
C GLN A 61 0.96 -8.17 -7.00
N SER A 62 -0.32 -8.51 -6.87
CA SER A 62 -0.91 -9.63 -7.61
C SER A 62 -0.92 -9.38 -9.13
N ILE A 63 -1.18 -8.14 -9.57
CA ILE A 63 -1.19 -7.75 -10.97
C ILE A 63 0.24 -7.71 -11.54
N ASP A 64 1.18 -7.12 -10.81
CA ASP A 64 2.57 -6.96 -11.28
C ASP A 64 3.40 -8.24 -11.14
N GLY A 65 2.97 -9.20 -10.30
CA GLY A 65 3.72 -10.41 -9.97
C GLY A 65 5.03 -10.14 -9.22
N CYS A 66 5.21 -8.93 -8.69
CA CYS A 66 6.40 -8.53 -7.94
C CYS A 66 6.08 -7.40 -6.93
N SER A 67 6.99 -7.20 -5.96
CA SER A 67 6.83 -6.22 -4.88
C SER A 67 7.40 -4.83 -5.20
N ASN A 68 7.88 -4.61 -6.42
CA ASN A 68 8.62 -3.40 -6.77
C ASN A 68 7.77 -2.14 -6.55
N ASN A 69 6.50 -2.17 -6.94
CA ASN A 69 5.60 -1.04 -6.76
C ASN A 69 5.18 -0.85 -5.29
N ILE A 70 5.12 -1.92 -4.49
CA ILE A 70 4.93 -1.78 -3.05
C ILE A 70 6.13 -1.07 -2.43
N LEU A 71 7.35 -1.48 -2.77
CA LEU A 71 8.55 -0.87 -2.19
C LEU A 71 8.73 0.59 -2.63
N ALA A 72 8.41 0.92 -3.88
CA ALA A 72 8.38 2.29 -4.34
C ALA A 72 7.34 3.13 -3.59
N PHE A 73 6.13 2.58 -3.36
CA PHE A 73 5.12 3.23 -2.54
C PHE A 73 5.63 3.49 -1.12
N LEU A 74 6.27 2.51 -0.49
CA LEU A 74 6.85 2.67 0.86
C LEU A 74 7.96 3.72 0.89
N GLN A 75 8.79 3.78 -0.15
CA GLN A 75 9.82 4.81 -0.25
C GLN A 75 9.24 6.22 -0.40
N ASN A 76 8.07 6.37 -1.04
CA ASN A 76 7.37 7.65 -1.14
C ASN A 76 6.61 8.02 0.14
N ALA A 77 6.30 7.04 0.98
CA ALA A 77 5.53 7.18 2.21
C ALA A 77 6.40 7.45 3.46
N ILE A 78 7.73 7.53 3.32
CA ILE A 78 8.69 7.77 4.41
C ILE A 78 9.58 8.95 4.00
#